data_AF-A0A2P5AZ00-F1
#
_entry.id   AF-A0A2P5AZ00-F1
#
_cell.length_a   1.000
_cell.length_b   1.000
_cell.length_c   1.000
_cell.angle_alpha   90.00
_cell.angle_beta   90.00
_cell.angle_gamma   90.00
#
_symmetry.space_group_name_H-M   'P 1'
#
loop_
_entity.id
_entity.type
_entity.pdbx_description
1 polymer ?
#
loop_
_entity_poly.entity_id
_entity_poly.type
_entity_poly.pdbx_seq_one_letter_code
_entity_poly.pdbx_strand_id
1 'polypeptide(L)'
;MTSELQVSIDNITRRLKQLNQFKDSGSVRVGQIERLQEMGEQIRKSYEDRKPSSRNNKQARKRLTLEMEALKMKIEAFDASLDVYEEKFRKYNVPRRFQMKDKPPLKTYQEQLQEFMKTNWRKEAEKSREKEQRSLIEWMEMFDQSNDEDKIAVKSLKIAFSELGIRISRFFMEYFFLIMAVSNKSDEIMALSLYEVKAVLKCLTVEENSKSIVIKTFLSMVQLFEGAMNLAGSSLDEAKGRKSKADGTDEEKVMFFLDDKIEDDLLHLIIIEVLRLEVSFCSPDMPMKVTNDVAFSMANHLLYNVFWDKLNRVGTKIDGLKSDIQFVHDEYSSEMKFFREVLDAGVEELWTELIP
;
A
#
# COMPACT_ATOMS: atom_id res chain seq x y z
N MET A 1 27.21 32.82 -1.70
CA MET A 1 26.02 32.78 -2.58
C MET A 1 26.15 31.76 -3.70
N THR A 2 27.01 31.93 -4.71
CA THR A 2 27.06 30.98 -5.86
C THR A 2 27.53 29.57 -5.47
N SER A 3 28.49 29.45 -4.56
CA SER A 3 28.93 28.15 -4.00
C SER A 3 27.86 27.48 -3.14
N GLU A 4 27.14 28.24 -2.32
CA GLU A 4 26.05 27.73 -1.46
C GLU A 4 24.89 27.21 -2.30
N LEU A 5 24.48 27.95 -3.34
CA LEU A 5 23.43 27.53 -4.27
C LEU A 5 23.81 26.25 -5.02
N GLN A 6 25.07 26.12 -5.45
CA GLN A 6 25.57 24.88 -6.06
C GLN A 6 25.41 23.69 -5.09
N VAL A 7 25.82 23.85 -3.83
CA VAL A 7 25.70 22.79 -2.81
C VAL A 7 24.24 22.41 -2.58
N SER A 8 23.32 23.38 -2.49
CA SER A 8 21.89 23.10 -2.32
C SER A 8 21.28 22.34 -3.52
N ILE A 9 21.68 22.69 -4.75
CA ILE A 9 21.21 22.01 -5.97
C ILE A 9 21.76 20.59 -6.07
N ASP A 10 23.04 20.41 -5.74
CA ASP A 10 23.66 19.08 -5.70
C ASP A 10 22.97 18.20 -4.64
N ASN A 11 22.61 18.80 -3.49
CA ASN A 11 21.83 18.13 -2.44
C ASN A 11 20.44 17.71 -2.94
N ILE A 12 19.67 18.62 -3.55
CA ILE A 12 18.36 18.31 -4.14
C ILE A 12 18.49 17.19 -5.17
N THR A 13 19.48 17.26 -6.05
CA THR A 13 19.72 16.24 -7.09
C THR A 13 20.00 14.88 -6.47
N ARG A 14 20.84 14.82 -5.43
CA ARG A 14 21.12 13.59 -4.68
C ARG A 14 19.86 13.02 -4.03
N ARG A 15 19.06 13.87 -3.37
CA ARG A 15 17.80 13.46 -2.73
C ARG A 15 16.79 12.93 -3.72
N LEU A 16 16.59 13.59 -4.86
CA LEU A 16 15.71 13.14 -5.94
C LEU A 16 16.13 11.78 -6.50
N LYS A 17 17.45 11.51 -6.59
CA LYS A 17 17.95 10.17 -6.94
C LYS A 17 17.64 9.14 -5.88
N GLN A 18 17.78 9.47 -4.60
CA GLN A 18 17.42 8.58 -3.49
C GLN A 18 15.92 8.28 -3.46
N LEU A 19 15.07 9.25 -3.82
CA LEU A 19 13.62 9.05 -3.90
C LEU A 19 13.19 7.98 -4.92
N ASN A 20 14.01 7.67 -5.93
CA ASN A 20 13.71 6.60 -6.88
C ASN A 20 13.55 5.23 -6.22
N GLN A 21 14.17 5.00 -5.05
CA GLN A 21 13.99 3.75 -4.32
C GLN A 21 12.52 3.50 -3.91
N PHE A 22 11.68 4.56 -3.87
CA PHE A 22 10.26 4.47 -3.55
C PHE A 22 9.36 4.40 -4.79
N LYS A 23 9.90 4.41 -6.01
CA LYS A 23 9.08 4.40 -7.24
C LYS A 23 8.16 3.18 -7.29
N ASP A 24 8.71 2.03 -6.90
CA ASP A 24 7.99 0.76 -6.92
C ASP A 24 7.57 0.25 -5.56
N SER A 25 7.80 1.03 -4.50
CA SER A 25 7.41 0.66 -3.14
C SER A 25 5.90 0.66 -2.89
N GLY A 26 5.05 1.01 -3.86
CA GLY A 26 3.61 1.19 -3.63
C GLY A 26 3.23 2.40 -2.75
N SER A 27 4.18 3.01 -2.02
CA SER A 27 3.91 4.16 -1.15
C SER A 27 3.69 5.48 -1.90
N VAL A 28 4.14 5.57 -3.16
CA VAL A 28 4.15 6.81 -3.96
C VAL A 28 3.05 6.83 -5.02
N ARG A 29 2.40 8.00 -5.26
CA ARG A 29 1.40 8.10 -6.35
C ARG A 29 2.08 7.98 -7.71
N VAL A 30 1.36 7.44 -8.70
CA VAL A 30 1.88 7.29 -10.06
C VAL A 30 2.30 8.66 -10.62
N GLY A 31 3.48 8.72 -11.24
CA GLY A 31 4.05 9.93 -11.80
C GLY A 31 4.57 10.95 -10.78
N GLN A 32 4.47 10.68 -9.46
CA GLN A 32 4.80 11.68 -8.44
C GLN A 32 6.32 11.88 -8.30
N ILE A 33 7.10 10.80 -8.37
CA ILE A 33 8.58 10.91 -8.39
C ILE A 33 9.03 11.58 -9.69
N GLU A 34 8.43 11.24 -10.82
CA GLU A 34 8.73 11.86 -12.12
C GLU A 34 8.47 13.37 -12.09
N ARG A 35 7.32 13.80 -11.56
CA ARG A 35 7.03 15.25 -11.38
C ARG A 35 8.04 15.93 -10.46
N LEU A 36 8.46 15.28 -9.37
CA LEU A 36 9.50 15.83 -8.48
C LEU A 36 10.85 15.96 -9.19
N GLN A 37 11.21 14.99 -10.03
CA GLN A 37 12.41 15.03 -10.85
C GLN A 37 12.37 16.15 -11.89
N GLU A 38 11.24 16.31 -12.57
CA GLU A 38 11.04 17.41 -13.53
C GLU A 38 11.17 18.77 -12.87
N MET A 39 10.56 18.97 -11.69
CA MET A 39 10.69 20.21 -10.92
C MET A 39 12.14 20.47 -10.49
N GLY A 40 12.83 19.43 -10.01
CA GLY A 40 14.26 19.52 -9.66
C GLY A 40 15.15 19.91 -10.84
N GLU A 41 14.89 19.32 -12.01
CA GLU A 41 15.64 19.63 -13.23
C GLU A 41 15.37 21.05 -13.73
N GLN A 42 14.14 21.56 -13.59
CA GLN A 42 13.82 22.96 -13.90
C GLN A 42 14.56 23.93 -12.98
N ILE A 43 14.68 23.61 -11.69
CA ILE A 43 15.47 24.40 -10.73
C ILE A 43 16.96 24.38 -11.12
N ARG A 44 17.49 23.21 -11.47
CA ARG A 44 18.89 23.05 -11.91
C ARG A 44 19.21 23.88 -13.15
N LYS A 45 18.38 23.77 -14.20
CA LYS A 45 18.51 24.57 -15.43
C LYS A 45 18.44 26.07 -15.14
N SER A 46 17.47 26.48 -14.31
CA SER A 46 17.32 27.88 -13.90
C SER A 46 18.59 28.45 -13.23
N TYR A 47 19.32 27.64 -12.48
CA TYR A 47 20.58 28.04 -11.89
C TYR A 47 21.73 28.08 -12.91
N GLU A 48 21.84 27.07 -13.77
CA GLU A 48 22.87 26.99 -14.81
C GLU A 48 22.78 28.18 -15.77
N ASP A 49 21.58 28.56 -16.21
CA ASP A 49 21.33 29.70 -17.10
C ASP A 49 21.74 31.06 -16.50
N ARG A 50 21.80 31.14 -15.18
CA ARG A 50 22.08 32.38 -14.43
C ARG A 50 23.49 32.40 -13.84
N LYS A 51 24.35 31.42 -14.17
CA LYS A 51 25.76 31.48 -13.76
C LYS A 51 26.41 32.73 -14.36
N PRO A 52 27.11 33.55 -13.55
CA PRO A 52 27.65 34.82 -14.01
C PRO A 52 28.69 34.63 -15.13
N SER A 53 28.42 35.23 -16.29
CA SER A 53 29.39 35.46 -17.36
C SER A 53 30.27 36.68 -17.02
N SER A 54 31.55 36.66 -17.43
CA SER A 54 32.59 37.60 -17.03
C SER A 54 32.39 39.07 -17.48
N ARG A 55 31.34 39.38 -18.26
CA ARG A 55 31.04 40.72 -18.77
C ARG A 55 29.62 41.18 -18.45
N ASN A 56 29.39 41.65 -17.22
CA ASN A 56 28.12 42.28 -16.84
C ASN A 56 28.31 43.67 -16.24
N ASN A 57 27.58 44.67 -16.77
CA ASN A 57 27.53 46.04 -16.24
C ASN A 57 26.90 46.07 -14.83
N LYS A 58 27.05 47.18 -14.10
CA LYS A 58 26.57 47.34 -12.71
C LYS A 58 25.06 47.10 -12.52
N GLN A 59 24.23 47.46 -13.50
CA GLN A 59 22.78 47.26 -13.47
C GLN A 59 22.40 45.80 -13.75
N ALA A 60 23.10 45.13 -14.67
CA ALA A 60 22.95 43.69 -14.92
C ALA A 60 23.34 42.87 -13.69
N ARG A 61 24.40 43.27 -12.96
CA ARG A 61 24.78 42.63 -11.69
C ARG A 61 23.70 42.75 -10.61
N LYS A 62 23.09 43.93 -10.45
CA LYS A 62 22.00 44.12 -9.48
C LYS A 62 20.78 43.26 -9.79
N ARG A 63 20.37 43.15 -11.07
CA ARG A 63 19.29 42.26 -11.49
C ARG A 63 19.63 40.80 -11.23
N LEU A 64 20.83 40.38 -11.58
CA LEU A 64 21.31 39.02 -11.33
C LEU A 64 21.28 38.66 -9.84
N THR A 65 21.66 39.57 -8.95
CA THR A 65 21.60 39.34 -7.50
C THR A 65 20.17 39.09 -7.03
N LEU A 66 19.20 39.91 -7.45
CA LEU A 66 17.79 39.72 -7.10
C LEU A 66 17.23 38.40 -7.64
N GLU A 67 17.60 38.04 -8.88
CA GLU A 67 17.20 36.76 -9.48
C GLU A 67 17.81 35.56 -8.75
N MET A 68 19.06 35.66 -8.29
CA MET A 68 19.72 34.64 -7.48
C MET A 68 19.11 34.50 -6.09
N GLU A 69 18.69 35.59 -5.46
CA GLU A 69 17.95 35.56 -4.19
C GLU A 69 16.57 34.90 -4.35
N ALA A 70 15.83 35.24 -5.41
CA ALA A 70 14.55 34.59 -5.70
C ALA A 70 14.72 33.09 -5.99
N LEU A 71 15.80 32.70 -6.69
CA LEU A 71 16.11 31.30 -6.93
C LEU A 71 16.50 30.56 -5.65
N LYS A 72 17.23 31.21 -4.74
CA LYS A 72 17.55 30.68 -3.41
C LYS A 72 16.27 30.32 -2.65
N MET A 73 15.31 31.24 -2.59
CA MET A 73 14.02 31.00 -1.93
C MET A 73 13.26 29.82 -2.56
N LYS A 74 13.29 29.67 -3.88
CA LYS A 74 12.67 28.52 -4.58
C LYS A 74 13.35 27.21 -4.23
N ILE A 75 14.68 27.19 -4.17
CA ILE A 75 15.48 26.02 -3.78
C ILE A 75 15.15 25.61 -2.35
N GLU A 76 15.13 26.55 -1.41
CA GLU A 76 14.81 26.30 -0.01
C GLU A 76 13.37 25.79 0.16
N ALA A 77 12.40 26.41 -0.53
CA ALA A 77 11.01 25.94 -0.50
C ALA A 77 10.85 24.53 -1.09
N PHE A 78 11.57 24.23 -2.18
CA PHE A 78 11.55 22.91 -2.77
C PHE A 78 12.22 21.87 -1.87
N ASP A 79 13.36 22.17 -1.26
CA ASP A 79 14.06 21.28 -0.33
C ASP A 79 13.18 20.96 0.90
N ALA A 80 12.50 21.96 1.46
CA ALA A 80 11.53 21.76 2.52
C ALA A 80 10.35 20.88 2.07
N SER A 81 9.89 21.03 0.82
CA SER A 81 8.85 20.16 0.28
C SER A 81 9.31 18.70 0.13
N LEU A 82 10.59 18.47 -0.19
CA LEU A 82 11.17 17.14 -0.29
C LEU A 82 11.19 16.44 1.08
N ASP A 83 11.39 17.17 2.18
CA ASP A 83 11.29 16.59 3.53
C ASP A 83 9.91 15.97 3.76
N VAL A 84 8.85 16.71 3.41
CA VAL A 84 7.46 16.26 3.54
C VAL A 84 7.19 15.03 2.66
N TYR A 85 7.69 15.00 1.42
CA TYR A 85 7.53 13.85 0.54
C TYR A 85 8.30 12.62 1.05
N GLU A 86 9.55 12.79 1.48
CA GLU A 86 10.36 11.71 2.03
C GLU A 86 9.72 11.09 3.25
N GLU A 87 9.23 11.92 4.18
CA GLU A 87 8.52 11.44 5.36
C GLU A 87 7.28 10.63 4.96
N LYS A 88 6.46 11.18 4.05
CA LYS A 88 5.26 10.51 3.55
C LYS A 88 5.56 9.18 2.88
N PHE A 89 6.63 9.10 2.09
CA PHE A 89 6.98 7.88 1.37
C PHE A 89 7.52 6.80 2.30
N ARG A 90 8.33 7.18 3.31
CA ARG A 90 8.86 6.26 4.32
C ARG A 90 7.77 5.67 5.19
N LYS A 91 6.78 6.47 5.61
CA LYS A 91 5.67 6.05 6.49
C LYS A 91 4.94 4.80 5.98
N TYR A 92 4.78 4.63 4.67
CA TYR A 92 4.10 3.45 4.08
C TYR A 92 5.04 2.46 3.39
N ASN A 93 6.36 2.66 3.46
CA ASN A 93 7.34 1.80 2.80
C ASN A 93 7.67 0.59 3.68
N VAL A 94 6.72 -0.35 3.74
CA VAL A 94 6.88 -1.60 4.51
C VAL A 94 8.16 -2.32 4.05
N PRO A 95 8.97 -2.88 4.97
CA PRO A 95 10.09 -3.74 4.59
C PRO A 95 9.65 -4.83 3.62
N ARG A 96 10.45 -5.09 2.59
CA ARG A 96 10.21 -6.18 1.64
C ARG A 96 10.94 -7.42 2.12
N ARG A 97 10.27 -8.57 2.13
CA ARG A 97 10.90 -9.84 2.52
C ARG A 97 11.86 -10.37 1.45
N PHE A 98 11.47 -10.27 0.18
CA PHE A 98 12.05 -11.11 -0.86
C PHE A 98 13.19 -10.47 -1.68
N GLN A 99 13.49 -9.17 -1.47
CA GLN A 99 14.56 -8.46 -2.19
C GLN A 99 16.00 -8.86 -1.80
N MET A 100 16.19 -9.73 -0.79
CA MET A 100 17.53 -10.18 -0.40
C MET A 100 17.85 -11.50 -1.10
N LYS A 101 19.05 -11.60 -1.71
CA LYS A 101 19.57 -12.81 -2.36
C LYS A 101 19.47 -14.07 -1.48
N ASP A 102 19.41 -13.88 -0.18
CA ASP A 102 19.04 -14.88 0.81
C ASP A 102 17.73 -14.42 1.47
N LYS A 103 16.59 -15.08 1.16
CA LYS A 103 15.29 -14.79 1.79
C LYS A 103 15.50 -14.86 3.32
N PRO A 104 15.38 -13.75 4.07
CA PRO A 104 15.62 -13.77 5.50
C PRO A 104 14.61 -14.71 6.18
N PRO A 105 15.00 -15.39 7.26
CA PRO A 105 14.07 -16.19 8.04
C PRO A 105 12.83 -15.36 8.40
N LEU A 106 11.64 -15.95 8.33
CA LEU A 106 10.38 -15.24 8.61
C LEU A 106 10.44 -14.49 9.95
N LYS A 107 11.08 -15.07 10.96
CA LYS A 107 11.29 -14.45 12.27
C LYS A 107 12.05 -13.12 12.18
N THR A 108 13.16 -13.08 11.42
CA THR A 108 13.94 -11.86 11.22
C THR A 108 13.13 -10.80 10.47
N TYR A 109 12.34 -11.22 9.48
CA TYR A 109 11.45 -10.31 8.77
C TYR A 109 10.34 -9.75 9.68
N GLN A 110 9.74 -10.58 10.54
CA GLN A 110 8.77 -10.13 11.55
C GLN A 110 9.39 -9.10 12.50
N GLU A 111 10.61 -9.31 12.97
CA GLU A 111 11.33 -8.35 13.82
C GLU A 111 11.53 -7.01 13.09
N GLN A 112 11.90 -7.04 11.80
CA GLN A 112 12.01 -5.83 10.97
C GLN A 112 10.66 -5.12 10.80
N LEU A 113 9.57 -5.85 10.57
CA LEU A 113 8.22 -5.29 10.46
C LEU A 113 7.77 -4.68 11.79
N GLN A 114 8.01 -5.35 12.91
CA GLN A 114 7.65 -4.85 14.23
C GLN A 114 8.40 -3.57 14.57
N GLU A 115 9.71 -3.50 14.27
CA GLU A 115 10.49 -2.28 14.45
C GLU A 115 9.99 -1.17 13.52
N PHE A 116 9.73 -1.47 12.24
CA PHE A 116 9.13 -0.52 11.30
C PHE A 116 7.82 0.07 11.83
N MET A 117 6.91 -0.77 12.32
CA MET A 117 5.62 -0.34 12.87
C MET A 117 5.81 0.50 14.13
N LYS A 118 6.72 0.10 15.02
CA LYS A 118 7.08 0.86 16.22
C LYS A 118 7.63 2.24 15.87
N THR A 119 8.50 2.34 14.87
CA THR A 119 9.15 3.61 14.50
C THR A 119 8.23 4.56 13.73
N ASN A 120 7.39 4.03 12.84
CA ASN A 120 6.63 4.86 11.89
C ASN A 120 5.18 5.12 12.30
N TRP A 121 4.51 4.15 12.92
CA TRP A 121 3.06 4.24 13.15
C TRP A 121 2.65 4.20 14.60
N ARG A 122 3.20 3.33 15.44
CA ARG A 122 2.80 3.25 16.85
C ARG A 122 3.11 4.55 17.60
N LYS A 123 4.33 5.09 17.42
CA LYS A 123 4.70 6.40 17.97
C LYS A 123 3.87 7.55 17.43
N GLU A 124 3.47 7.49 16.16
CA GLU A 124 2.63 8.54 15.57
C GLU A 124 1.21 8.47 16.14
N ALA A 125 0.64 7.27 16.22
CA ALA A 125 -0.65 7.03 16.85
C ALA A 125 -0.64 7.44 18.33
N GLU A 126 0.42 7.13 19.09
CA GLU A 126 0.61 7.60 20.47
C GLU A 126 0.56 9.13 20.57
N LYS A 127 1.29 9.86 19.72
CA LYS A 127 1.25 11.33 19.68
C LYS A 127 -0.13 11.86 19.30
N SER A 128 -0.83 11.18 18.39
CA SER A 128 -2.20 11.53 18.03
C SER A 128 -3.14 11.33 19.22
N ARG A 129 -3.00 10.23 19.97
CA ARG A 129 -3.76 9.98 21.21
C ARG A 129 -3.48 11.01 22.30
N GLU A 130 -2.22 11.44 22.47
CA GLU A 130 -1.86 12.54 23.39
C GLU A 130 -2.53 13.86 23.04
N LYS A 131 -2.85 14.08 21.75
CA LYS A 131 -3.62 15.22 21.26
C LYS A 131 -5.13 14.96 21.27
N GLU A 132 -5.59 13.95 22.00
CA GLU A 132 -7.00 13.51 22.08
C GLU A 132 -7.63 13.17 20.71
N GLN A 133 -6.81 12.88 19.69
CA GLN A 133 -7.34 12.36 18.43
C GLN A 133 -7.80 10.93 18.64
N ARG A 134 -9.02 10.65 18.15
CA ARG A 134 -9.65 9.34 18.25
C ARG A 134 -9.58 8.58 16.91
N SER A 135 -9.69 7.26 16.99
CA SER A 135 -9.90 6.41 15.82
C SER A 135 -11.22 6.74 15.14
N LEU A 136 -11.37 6.33 13.89
CA LEU A 136 -12.60 6.59 13.13
C LEU A 136 -13.82 5.93 13.78
N ILE A 137 -13.68 4.77 14.43
CA ILE A 137 -14.78 4.11 15.15
C ILE A 137 -15.23 4.93 16.34
N GLU A 138 -14.28 5.34 17.17
CA GLU A 138 -14.60 6.14 18.35
C GLU A 138 -15.25 7.46 17.93
N TRP A 139 -14.88 8.02 16.78
CA TRP A 139 -15.59 9.15 16.19
C TRP A 139 -17.01 8.79 15.76
N MET A 140 -17.18 7.67 15.05
CA MET A 140 -18.49 7.18 14.60
C MET A 140 -19.45 6.91 15.77
N GLU A 141 -18.93 6.47 16.92
CA GLU A 141 -19.71 6.27 18.16
C GLU A 141 -20.14 7.57 18.84
N MET A 142 -19.45 8.68 18.55
CA MET A 142 -19.77 10.00 19.12
C MET A 142 -20.84 10.79 18.35
N PHE A 143 -21.17 10.38 17.12
CA PHE A 143 -22.19 11.05 16.31
C PHE A 143 -23.60 10.85 16.91
N ASP A 144 -24.44 11.88 16.80
CA ASP A 144 -25.81 11.81 17.31
C ASP A 144 -26.67 10.95 16.37
N GLN A 145 -26.88 9.69 16.77
CA GLN A 145 -27.74 8.77 16.02
C GLN A 145 -29.22 9.17 16.04
N SER A 146 -29.63 10.27 16.65
CA SER A 146 -30.97 10.84 16.47
C SER A 146 -31.02 11.85 15.31
N ASN A 147 -29.88 12.39 14.87
CA ASN A 147 -29.76 13.29 13.73
C ASN A 147 -29.58 12.50 12.43
N ASP A 148 -30.42 12.79 11.43
CA ASP A 148 -30.38 12.09 10.14
C ASP A 148 -29.14 12.42 9.32
N GLU A 149 -28.58 13.63 9.43
CA GLU A 149 -27.35 14.00 8.73
C GLU A 149 -26.13 13.26 9.31
N ASP A 150 -26.04 13.16 10.63
CA ASP A 150 -25.01 12.40 11.35
C ASP A 150 -25.07 10.91 10.96
N LYS A 151 -26.29 10.33 10.92
CA LYS A 151 -26.49 8.95 10.45
C LYS A 151 -26.00 8.75 9.02
N ILE A 152 -26.31 9.67 8.12
CA ILE A 152 -25.90 9.58 6.71
C ILE A 152 -24.38 9.64 6.61
N ALA A 153 -23.74 10.58 7.31
CA ALA A 153 -22.29 10.75 7.27
C ALA A 153 -21.55 9.53 7.83
N VAL A 154 -22.00 9.01 8.98
CA VAL A 154 -21.49 7.75 9.55
C VAL A 154 -21.69 6.60 8.56
N LYS A 155 -22.87 6.46 7.97
CA LYS A 155 -23.16 5.42 6.98
C LYS A 155 -22.25 5.51 5.75
N SER A 156 -21.97 6.71 5.24
CA SER A 156 -21.04 6.90 4.13
C SER A 156 -19.63 6.44 4.46
N LEU A 157 -19.12 6.75 5.67
CA LEU A 157 -17.82 6.26 6.13
C LEU A 157 -17.79 4.74 6.27
N LYS A 158 -18.85 4.15 6.85
CA LYS A 158 -19.02 2.70 6.96
C LYS A 158 -18.93 2.01 5.59
N ILE A 159 -19.69 2.52 4.62
CA ILE A 159 -19.71 2.00 3.25
C ILE A 159 -18.31 2.09 2.62
N ALA A 160 -17.65 3.25 2.70
CA ALA A 160 -16.32 3.43 2.14
C ALA A 160 -15.30 2.46 2.77
N PHE A 161 -15.40 2.26 4.08
CA PHE A 161 -14.54 1.32 4.80
C PHE A 161 -14.74 -0.12 4.35
N SER A 162 -16.00 -0.59 4.33
CA SER A 162 -16.32 -1.95 3.88
C SER A 162 -15.90 -2.15 2.42
N GLU A 163 -16.15 -1.17 1.53
CA GLU A 163 -15.76 -1.26 0.12
C GLU A 163 -14.24 -1.42 -0.04
N LEU A 164 -13.44 -0.62 0.68
CA LEU A 164 -11.98 -0.71 0.66
C LEU A 164 -11.49 -2.06 1.21
N GLY A 165 -12.04 -2.50 2.34
CA GLY A 165 -11.70 -3.77 2.98
C GLY A 165 -12.02 -4.98 2.09
N ILE A 166 -13.21 -5.01 1.49
CA ILE A 166 -13.64 -6.04 0.52
C ILE A 166 -12.69 -6.05 -0.67
N ARG A 167 -12.39 -4.89 -1.25
CA ARG A 167 -11.53 -4.81 -2.44
C ARG A 167 -10.10 -5.30 -2.17
N ILE A 168 -9.52 -4.95 -1.02
CA ILE A 168 -8.20 -5.45 -0.63
C ILE A 168 -8.26 -6.96 -0.32
N SER A 169 -9.33 -7.44 0.31
CA SER A 169 -9.54 -8.86 0.58
C SER A 169 -9.62 -9.69 -0.71
N ARG A 170 -10.34 -9.17 -1.72
CA ARG A 170 -10.38 -9.76 -3.06
C ARG A 170 -8.99 -9.86 -3.69
N PHE A 171 -8.08 -8.90 -3.45
CA PHE A 171 -6.70 -9.02 -3.93
C PHE A 171 -5.93 -10.15 -3.25
N PHE A 172 -6.13 -10.40 -1.95
CA PHE A 172 -5.57 -11.60 -1.31
C PHE A 172 -6.12 -12.88 -1.91
N MET A 173 -7.44 -12.94 -2.15
CA MET A 173 -8.05 -14.10 -2.80
C MET A 173 -7.42 -14.35 -4.18
N GLU A 174 -7.27 -13.31 -4.99
CA GLU A 174 -6.61 -13.44 -6.31
C GLU A 174 -5.15 -13.85 -6.19
N TYR A 175 -4.41 -13.33 -5.22
CA TYR A 175 -3.05 -13.78 -4.94
C TYR A 175 -2.99 -15.28 -4.62
N PHE A 176 -3.89 -15.78 -3.76
CA PHE A 176 -3.96 -17.20 -3.45
C PHE A 176 -4.40 -18.03 -4.66
N PHE A 177 -5.37 -17.55 -5.45
CA PHE A 177 -5.77 -18.24 -6.68
C PHE A 177 -4.66 -18.31 -7.71
N LEU A 178 -3.82 -17.28 -7.83
CA LEU A 178 -2.64 -17.30 -8.69
C LEU A 178 -1.65 -18.39 -8.23
N ILE A 179 -1.41 -18.55 -6.92
CA ILE A 179 -0.57 -19.63 -6.37
C ILE A 179 -1.15 -21.00 -6.70
N MET A 180 -2.47 -21.17 -6.53
CA MET A 180 -3.15 -22.45 -6.85
C MET A 180 -3.05 -22.80 -8.33
N ALA A 181 -3.07 -21.80 -9.21
CA ALA A 181 -3.06 -22.01 -10.65
C ALA A 181 -1.73 -22.54 -11.17
N VAL A 182 -0.62 -22.09 -10.56
CA VAL A 182 0.72 -22.34 -11.10
C VAL A 182 1.40 -23.55 -10.49
N SER A 183 1.01 -24.04 -9.30
CA SER A 183 1.83 -25.03 -8.58
C SER A 183 1.19 -26.41 -8.44
N ASN A 184 1.93 -27.45 -8.86
CA ASN A 184 1.61 -28.85 -8.54
C ASN A 184 1.82 -29.18 -7.04
N LYS A 185 2.55 -28.34 -6.31
CA LYS A 185 2.70 -28.35 -4.84
C LYS A 185 1.88 -27.22 -4.20
N SER A 186 0.76 -26.85 -4.83
CA SER A 186 -0.10 -25.74 -4.41
C SER A 186 -0.39 -25.76 -2.91
N ASP A 187 -0.61 -26.93 -2.33
CA ASP A 187 -1.14 -27.03 -0.98
C ASP A 187 -0.07 -26.70 0.08
N GLU A 188 1.17 -27.15 -0.11
CA GLU A 188 2.30 -26.81 0.77
C GLU A 188 2.68 -25.33 0.65
N ILE A 189 2.77 -24.82 -0.58
CA ILE A 189 3.09 -23.40 -0.83
C ILE A 189 1.97 -22.52 -0.29
N MET A 190 0.72 -22.90 -0.51
CA MET A 190 -0.45 -22.19 0.03
C MET A 190 -0.42 -22.13 1.54
N ALA A 191 -0.17 -23.26 2.22
CA ALA A 191 -0.08 -23.30 3.67
C ALA A 191 1.02 -22.37 4.20
N LEU A 192 2.18 -22.35 3.55
CA LEU A 192 3.28 -21.44 3.88
C LEU A 192 2.90 -19.98 3.64
N SER A 193 2.28 -19.65 2.50
CA SER A 193 1.81 -18.30 2.17
C SER A 193 0.75 -17.82 3.15
N LEU A 194 -0.23 -18.65 3.52
CA LEU A 194 -1.25 -18.32 4.51
C LEU A 194 -0.64 -18.08 5.89
N TYR A 195 0.31 -18.93 6.30
CA TYR A 195 1.04 -18.76 7.55
C TYR A 195 1.82 -17.44 7.58
N GLU A 196 2.52 -17.14 6.49
CA GLU A 196 3.26 -15.89 6.32
C GLU A 196 2.35 -14.67 6.34
N VAL A 197 1.26 -14.67 5.57
CA VAL A 197 0.29 -13.57 5.55
C VAL A 197 -0.26 -13.31 6.94
N LYS A 198 -0.67 -14.35 7.68
CA LYS A 198 -1.12 -14.21 9.08
C LYS A 198 -0.05 -13.58 9.97
N ALA A 199 1.21 -14.04 9.83
CA ALA A 199 2.33 -13.50 10.59
C ALA A 199 2.59 -12.02 10.29
N VAL A 200 2.57 -11.63 9.02
CA VAL A 200 2.76 -10.24 8.59
C VAL A 200 1.62 -9.37 9.09
N LEU A 201 0.36 -9.77 8.89
CA LEU A 201 -0.82 -9.03 9.35
C LEU A 201 -0.76 -8.73 10.84
N LYS A 202 -0.39 -9.71 11.68
CA LYS A 202 -0.21 -9.53 13.12
C LYS A 202 0.86 -8.50 13.51
N CYS A 203 1.81 -8.23 12.61
CA CYS A 203 2.83 -7.21 12.85
C CYS A 203 2.33 -5.79 12.51
N LEU A 204 1.39 -5.66 11.58
CA LEU A 204 0.90 -4.38 11.03
C LEU A 204 -0.10 -3.63 11.93
N THR A 205 -0.34 -4.12 13.14
CA THR A 205 -1.24 -3.47 14.09
C THR A 205 -0.67 -2.14 14.57
N VAL A 206 -1.46 -1.06 14.38
CA VAL A 206 -1.11 0.31 14.79
C VAL A 206 -1.44 0.54 16.26
N GLU A 207 -2.56 0.00 16.71
CA GLU A 207 -2.98 0.04 18.11
C GLU A 207 -2.62 -1.27 18.83
N GLU A 208 -3.01 -1.42 20.10
CA GLU A 208 -3.00 -2.72 20.75
C GLU A 208 -3.84 -3.71 19.92
N ASN A 209 -3.35 -4.95 19.76
CA ASN A 209 -4.00 -5.98 18.93
C ASN A 209 -5.48 -6.22 19.27
N SER A 210 -5.92 -5.91 20.49
CA SER A 210 -7.32 -5.98 20.92
C SER A 210 -8.22 -4.88 20.35
N LYS A 211 -7.66 -3.79 19.82
CA LYS A 211 -8.41 -2.61 19.31
C LYS A 211 -8.37 -2.46 17.79
N SER A 212 -7.35 -3.01 17.13
CA SER A 212 -7.29 -3.01 15.66
C SER A 212 -8.38 -3.88 15.04
N ILE A 213 -9.38 -3.21 14.45
CA ILE A 213 -10.49 -3.87 13.79
C ILE A 213 -10.09 -4.32 12.38
N VAL A 214 -9.35 -3.49 11.63
CA VAL A 214 -8.93 -3.82 10.26
C VAL A 214 -8.06 -5.08 10.22
N ILE A 215 -7.03 -5.18 11.06
CA ILE A 215 -6.14 -6.35 11.06
C ILE A 215 -6.90 -7.61 11.50
N LYS A 216 -7.78 -7.52 12.51
CA LYS A 216 -8.61 -8.65 12.92
C LYS A 216 -9.47 -9.16 11.78
N THR A 217 -10.10 -8.27 11.02
CA THR A 217 -10.91 -8.65 9.87
C THR A 217 -10.10 -9.34 8.80
N PHE A 218 -8.93 -8.81 8.45
CA PHE A 218 -8.05 -9.49 7.50
C PHE A 218 -7.59 -10.86 8.01
N LEU A 219 -7.33 -11.00 9.32
CA LEU A 219 -7.03 -12.31 9.90
C LEU A 219 -8.21 -13.28 9.78
N SER A 220 -9.45 -12.81 10.02
CA SER A 220 -10.67 -13.61 9.81
C SER A 220 -10.86 -13.98 8.34
N MET A 221 -10.57 -13.09 7.40
CA MET A 221 -10.60 -13.39 5.96
C MET A 221 -9.59 -14.49 5.59
N VAL A 222 -8.36 -14.44 6.14
CA VAL A 222 -7.38 -15.49 5.88
C VAL A 222 -7.81 -16.82 6.52
N GLN A 223 -8.48 -16.79 7.67
CA GLN A 223 -9.08 -17.99 8.28
C GLN A 223 -10.25 -18.54 7.47
N LEU A 224 -11.10 -17.68 6.89
CA LEU A 224 -12.16 -18.06 5.97
C LEU A 224 -11.57 -18.80 4.76
N PHE A 225 -10.49 -18.25 4.18
CA PHE A 225 -9.81 -18.89 3.05
C PHE A 225 -9.21 -20.24 3.43
N GLU A 226 -8.51 -20.33 4.56
CA GLU A 226 -7.94 -21.59 5.08
C GLU A 226 -9.03 -22.64 5.35
N GLY A 227 -10.15 -22.24 5.97
CA GLY A 227 -11.30 -23.10 6.23
C GLY A 227 -11.93 -23.62 4.94
N ALA A 228 -12.15 -22.74 3.97
CA ALA A 228 -12.70 -23.10 2.67
C ALA A 228 -11.76 -24.06 1.93
N MET A 229 -10.45 -23.80 1.94
CA MET A 229 -9.44 -24.68 1.33
C MET A 229 -9.44 -26.07 1.95
N ASN A 230 -9.56 -26.18 3.28
CA ASN A 230 -9.63 -27.48 3.95
C ASN A 230 -10.88 -28.29 3.54
N LEU A 231 -12.00 -27.61 3.28
CA LEU A 231 -13.22 -28.24 2.79
C LEU A 231 -13.07 -28.68 1.32
N ALA A 232 -12.46 -27.84 0.48
CA ALA A 232 -12.22 -28.12 -0.93
C ALA A 232 -11.11 -29.16 -1.18
N GLY A 233 -10.12 -29.28 -0.28
CA GLY A 233 -9.04 -30.27 -0.38
C GLY A 233 -9.54 -31.71 -0.43
N SER A 234 -10.69 -32.00 0.18
CA SER A 234 -11.33 -33.32 0.11
C SER A 234 -11.89 -33.67 -1.28
N SER A 235 -12.13 -32.68 -2.16
CA SER A 235 -12.62 -32.88 -3.53
C SER A 235 -11.55 -32.71 -4.61
N LEU A 236 -10.42 -32.04 -4.32
CA LEU A 236 -9.33 -31.84 -5.29
C LEU A 236 -8.49 -33.11 -5.53
N ASP A 237 -8.40 -34.01 -4.54
CA ASP A 237 -7.62 -35.26 -4.66
C ASP A 237 -8.20 -36.22 -5.72
N GLU A 238 -9.52 -36.21 -5.96
CA GLU A 238 -10.14 -37.02 -7.02
C GLU A 238 -9.84 -36.48 -8.43
N ALA A 239 -9.64 -35.16 -8.57
CA ALA A 239 -9.33 -34.51 -9.85
C ALA A 239 -7.83 -34.62 -10.23
N LYS A 240 -6.93 -34.63 -9.24
CA LYS A 240 -5.46 -34.74 -9.45
C LYS A 240 -5.06 -36.11 -10.01
N GLY A 241 -5.86 -37.16 -9.80
CA GLY A 241 -5.62 -38.51 -10.34
C GLY A 241 -5.65 -38.63 -11.89
N ARG A 242 -6.08 -37.58 -12.62
CA ARG A 242 -6.21 -37.63 -14.09
C ARG A 242 -5.18 -36.83 -14.89
N LYS A 243 -4.31 -36.01 -14.27
CA LYS A 243 -3.41 -35.08 -15.00
C LYS A 243 -1.91 -35.40 -14.97
N SER A 244 -1.48 -36.58 -14.51
CA SER A 244 -0.04 -36.93 -14.48
C SER A 244 0.47 -37.57 -15.78
N LYS A 245 0.56 -36.78 -16.85
CA LYS A 245 1.53 -37.00 -17.96
C LYS A 245 1.90 -35.67 -18.60
N ALA A 246 2.82 -34.93 -17.99
CA ALA A 246 3.61 -33.90 -18.68
C ALA A 246 5.01 -33.84 -18.05
N ASP A 247 6.00 -33.67 -18.93
CA ASP A 247 7.45 -33.81 -18.71
C ASP A 247 8.02 -32.85 -17.65
N GLY A 248 9.12 -33.26 -17.02
CA GLY A 248 9.82 -32.56 -15.92
C GLY A 248 10.42 -31.18 -16.21
N THR A 249 9.99 -30.49 -17.28
CA THR A 249 10.39 -29.12 -17.63
C THR A 249 9.44 -28.03 -17.10
N ASP A 250 8.23 -28.38 -16.68
CA ASP A 250 7.25 -27.39 -16.21
C ASP A 250 7.44 -27.02 -14.72
N GLU A 251 7.98 -27.91 -13.89
CA GLU A 251 8.20 -27.63 -12.45
C GLU A 251 9.24 -26.52 -12.22
N GLU A 252 10.31 -26.49 -13.02
CA GLU A 252 11.36 -25.47 -12.93
C GLU A 252 10.85 -24.10 -13.39
N LYS A 253 10.00 -24.05 -14.43
CA LYS A 253 9.33 -22.82 -14.89
C LYS A 253 8.32 -22.30 -13.88
N VAL A 254 7.61 -23.18 -13.18
CA VAL A 254 6.63 -22.83 -12.14
C VAL A 254 7.32 -22.23 -10.91
N MET A 255 8.40 -22.86 -10.43
CA MET A 255 9.21 -22.33 -9.34
C MET A 255 9.85 -20.99 -9.74
N PHE A 256 10.32 -20.87 -10.98
CA PHE A 256 10.82 -19.60 -11.54
C PHE A 256 9.73 -18.51 -11.65
N PHE A 257 8.48 -18.86 -11.96
CA PHE A 257 7.35 -17.91 -12.00
C PHE A 257 6.95 -17.40 -10.61
N LEU A 258 6.98 -18.28 -9.60
CA LEU A 258 6.77 -17.90 -8.21
C LEU A 258 7.92 -17.01 -7.71
N ASP A 259 9.18 -17.39 -7.97
CA ASP A 259 10.36 -16.64 -7.50
C ASP A 259 10.61 -15.30 -8.24
N ASP A 260 10.25 -15.15 -9.52
CA ASP A 260 10.64 -13.96 -10.31
C ASP A 260 9.44 -13.04 -10.70
N LYS A 261 8.18 -13.51 -10.65
CA LYS A 261 6.99 -12.74 -11.14
C LYS A 261 5.83 -12.56 -10.16
N ILE A 262 5.45 -13.56 -9.37
CA ILE A 262 4.22 -13.52 -8.55
C ILE A 262 4.49 -13.01 -7.12
N GLU A 263 5.65 -13.32 -6.52
CA GLU A 263 5.80 -13.30 -5.07
C GLU A 263 6.38 -11.98 -4.49
N ASP A 264 7.31 -11.31 -5.18
CA ASP A 264 8.09 -10.21 -4.57
C ASP A 264 7.34 -8.87 -4.44
N ASP A 265 6.48 -8.56 -5.41
CA ASP A 265 5.82 -7.26 -5.49
C ASP A 265 4.33 -7.34 -5.16
N LEU A 266 3.60 -8.38 -5.59
CA LEU A 266 2.13 -8.34 -5.48
C LEU A 266 1.67 -8.42 -4.02
N LEU A 267 2.12 -9.44 -3.29
CA LEU A 267 1.78 -9.58 -1.87
C LEU A 267 2.23 -8.34 -1.08
N HIS A 268 3.43 -7.84 -1.37
CA HIS A 268 3.95 -6.63 -0.76
C HIS A 268 3.05 -5.41 -1.01
N LEU A 269 2.59 -5.20 -2.25
CA LEU A 269 1.66 -4.12 -2.59
C LEU A 269 0.32 -4.27 -1.87
N ILE A 270 -0.23 -5.49 -1.77
CA ILE A 270 -1.46 -5.76 -1.02
C ILE A 270 -1.27 -5.41 0.47
N ILE A 271 -0.15 -5.84 1.06
CA ILE A 271 0.21 -5.58 2.46
C ILE A 271 0.32 -4.08 2.76
N ILE A 272 0.85 -3.28 1.83
CA ILE A 272 0.91 -1.81 2.00
C ILE A 272 -0.50 -1.22 2.06
N GLU A 273 -1.43 -1.71 1.25
CA GLU A 273 -2.80 -1.20 1.25
C GLU A 273 -3.59 -1.66 2.49
N VAL A 274 -3.29 -2.84 3.04
CA VAL A 274 -3.78 -3.24 4.39
C VAL A 274 -3.30 -2.25 5.45
N LEU A 275 -1.99 -1.97 5.49
CA LEU A 275 -1.42 -1.01 6.43
C LEU A 275 -2.05 0.38 6.26
N ARG A 276 -2.26 0.81 5.01
CA ARG A 276 -2.89 2.10 4.72
C ARG A 276 -4.31 2.18 5.28
N LEU A 277 -5.08 1.09 5.18
CA LEU A 277 -6.44 1.01 5.71
C LEU A 277 -6.44 1.03 7.24
N GLU A 278 -5.59 0.21 7.87
CA GLU A 278 -5.40 0.19 9.33
C GLU A 278 -5.05 1.58 9.86
N VAL A 279 -4.06 2.25 9.27
CA VAL A 279 -3.61 3.58 9.70
C VAL A 279 -4.70 4.63 9.54
N SER A 280 -5.37 4.64 8.38
CA SER A 280 -6.42 5.63 8.08
C SER A 280 -7.59 5.52 9.04
N PHE A 281 -7.74 4.36 9.68
CA PHE A 281 -8.82 4.06 10.59
C PHE A 281 -8.44 4.23 12.07
N CYS A 282 -7.26 3.76 12.47
CA CYS A 282 -6.78 3.85 13.86
C CYS A 282 -6.23 5.24 14.20
N SER A 283 -5.65 5.95 13.24
CA SER A 283 -5.06 7.27 13.46
C SER A 283 -5.44 8.24 12.34
N PRO A 284 -6.74 8.52 12.16
CA PRO A 284 -7.20 9.44 11.12
C PRO A 284 -6.66 10.85 11.38
N ASP A 285 -6.08 11.47 10.36
CA ASP A 285 -5.64 12.87 10.42
C ASP A 285 -6.87 13.78 10.28
N MET A 286 -7.62 13.92 11.37
CA MET A 286 -8.89 14.64 11.44
C MET A 286 -8.86 15.76 12.48
N PRO A 287 -9.53 16.90 12.21
CA PRO A 287 -9.70 17.97 13.20
C PRO A 287 -10.61 17.52 14.35
N MET A 288 -10.35 18.04 15.57
CA MET A 288 -11.05 17.69 16.83
C MET A 288 -12.56 17.99 16.87
N LYS A 289 -13.13 18.63 15.85
CA LYS A 289 -14.57 18.89 15.73
C LYS A 289 -15.02 18.42 14.36
N VAL A 290 -15.38 17.14 14.28
CA VAL A 290 -15.91 16.56 13.05
C VAL A 290 -17.35 17.03 12.88
N THR A 291 -17.64 17.70 11.76
CA THR A 291 -19.02 17.96 11.30
C THR A 291 -19.41 16.91 10.26
N ASN A 292 -20.70 16.79 9.94
CA ASN A 292 -21.20 15.82 8.95
C ASN A 292 -20.50 15.94 7.59
N ASP A 293 -20.27 17.18 7.14
CA ASP A 293 -19.54 17.48 5.91
C ASP A 293 -18.12 16.93 5.91
N VAL A 294 -17.46 16.91 7.08
CA VAL A 294 -16.09 16.41 7.24
C VAL A 294 -16.05 14.88 7.11
N ALA A 295 -17.03 14.17 7.67
CA ALA A 295 -17.15 12.72 7.53
C ALA A 295 -17.45 12.29 6.08
N PHE A 296 -18.39 12.95 5.40
CA PHE A 296 -18.67 12.69 3.99
C PHE A 296 -17.46 13.00 3.09
N SER A 297 -16.81 14.14 3.33
CA SER A 297 -15.58 14.52 2.60
C SER A 297 -14.46 13.52 2.84
N MET A 298 -14.35 12.97 4.04
CA MET A 298 -13.36 11.96 4.37
C MET A 298 -13.62 10.64 3.65
N ALA A 299 -14.88 10.16 3.60
CA ALA A 299 -15.24 8.97 2.84
C ALA A 299 -14.79 9.08 1.37
N ASN A 300 -15.13 10.21 0.73
CA ASN A 300 -14.70 10.50 -0.63
C ASN A 300 -13.19 10.64 -0.76
N HIS A 301 -12.53 11.29 0.21
CA HIS A 301 -11.09 11.44 0.21
C HIS A 301 -10.38 10.09 0.27
N LEU A 302 -10.82 9.19 1.15
CA LEU A 302 -10.26 7.84 1.24
C LEU A 302 -10.41 7.10 -0.09
N LEU A 303 -11.64 7.02 -0.62
CA LEU A 303 -11.91 6.30 -1.86
C LEU A 303 -11.13 6.87 -3.04
N TYR A 304 -11.26 8.18 -3.32
CA TYR A 304 -10.79 8.77 -4.58
C TYR A 304 -9.38 9.34 -4.52
N ASN A 305 -8.94 9.82 -3.35
CA ASN A 305 -7.63 10.48 -3.23
C ASN A 305 -6.57 9.60 -2.58
N VAL A 306 -6.95 8.69 -1.68
CA VAL A 306 -5.99 7.85 -0.95
C VAL A 306 -5.81 6.51 -1.64
N PHE A 307 -6.90 5.81 -1.95
CA PHE A 307 -6.87 4.41 -2.38
C PHE A 307 -7.06 4.18 -3.88
N TRP A 308 -7.82 5.01 -4.60
CA TRP A 308 -8.21 4.77 -6.00
C TRP A 308 -7.05 4.30 -6.90
N ASP A 309 -6.03 5.14 -7.08
CA ASP A 309 -4.87 4.82 -7.93
C ASP A 309 -4.07 3.62 -7.41
N LYS A 310 -4.07 3.41 -6.08
CA LYS A 310 -3.31 2.35 -5.42
C LYS A 310 -3.94 0.98 -5.65
N LEU A 311 -5.24 0.88 -5.42
CA LEU A 311 -5.98 -0.35 -5.66
C LEU A 311 -6.06 -0.66 -7.16
N ASN A 312 -6.16 0.36 -8.01
CA ASN A 312 -6.08 0.16 -9.46
C ASN A 312 -4.71 -0.40 -9.88
N ARG A 313 -3.60 0.10 -9.31
CA ARG A 313 -2.26 -0.44 -9.57
C ARG A 313 -2.15 -1.93 -9.18
N VAL A 314 -2.70 -2.31 -8.03
CA VAL A 314 -2.73 -3.72 -7.60
C VAL A 314 -3.56 -4.57 -8.55
N GLY A 315 -4.75 -4.09 -8.92
CA GLY A 315 -5.63 -4.75 -9.89
C GLY A 315 -4.95 -4.97 -11.24
N THR A 316 -4.35 -3.93 -11.83
CA THR A 316 -3.62 -4.05 -13.10
C THR A 316 -2.46 -5.05 -13.02
N LYS A 317 -1.77 -5.14 -11.87
CA LYS A 317 -0.70 -6.14 -11.68
C LYS A 317 -1.27 -7.56 -11.64
N ILE A 318 -2.41 -7.77 -10.98
CA ILE A 318 -3.13 -9.06 -10.96
C ILE A 318 -3.58 -9.44 -12.37
N ASP A 319 -4.19 -8.51 -13.11
CA ASP A 319 -4.67 -8.78 -14.47
C ASP A 319 -3.53 -9.13 -15.43
N GLY A 320 -2.39 -8.44 -15.31
CA GLY A 320 -1.17 -8.77 -16.04
C GLY A 320 -0.66 -10.17 -15.72
N LEU A 321 -0.63 -10.56 -14.44
CA LEU A 321 -0.21 -11.90 -14.03
C LEU A 321 -1.17 -12.99 -14.52
N LYS A 322 -2.48 -12.75 -14.44
CA LYS A 322 -3.50 -13.67 -14.99
C LYS A 322 -3.29 -13.88 -16.50
N SER A 323 -3.05 -12.80 -17.25
CA SER A 323 -2.76 -12.89 -18.69
C SER A 323 -1.48 -13.69 -18.98
N ASP A 324 -0.42 -13.48 -18.20
CA ASP A 324 0.88 -14.14 -18.38
C ASP A 324 0.81 -15.66 -18.18
N ILE A 325 -0.03 -16.12 -17.24
CA ILE A 325 -0.16 -17.53 -16.87
C ILE A 325 -1.14 -18.26 -17.81
N GLN A 326 -1.69 -17.58 -18.83
CA GLN A 326 -2.87 -18.06 -19.58
C GLN A 326 -3.93 -18.55 -18.59
N PHE A 327 -4.20 -17.75 -17.57
CA PHE A 327 -5.21 -18.05 -16.57
C PHE A 327 -6.58 -17.95 -17.25
N VAL A 328 -7.00 -19.04 -17.89
CA VAL A 328 -8.24 -19.09 -18.69
C VAL A 328 -9.41 -19.01 -17.72
N HIS A 329 -10.03 -17.83 -17.65
CA HIS A 329 -11.28 -17.63 -16.91
C HIS A 329 -12.44 -18.52 -17.42
N ASP A 330 -12.35 -19.01 -18.67
CA ASP A 330 -13.36 -19.82 -19.35
C ASP A 330 -13.36 -21.32 -19.00
N GLU A 331 -12.40 -21.82 -18.21
CA GLU A 331 -12.39 -23.22 -17.72
C GLU A 331 -12.23 -23.30 -16.20
N TYR A 332 -12.85 -22.39 -15.45
CA TYR A 332 -13.15 -22.76 -14.08
C TYR A 332 -14.11 -23.93 -14.10
N SER A 333 -13.71 -25.04 -13.49
CA SER A 333 -14.65 -26.09 -13.14
C SER A 333 -15.78 -25.46 -12.31
N SER A 334 -17.00 -26.00 -12.41
CA SER A 334 -18.16 -25.54 -11.64
C SER A 334 -17.83 -25.36 -10.16
N GLU A 335 -16.95 -26.22 -9.64
CA GLU A 335 -16.47 -26.23 -8.25
C GLU A 335 -15.61 -25.00 -7.94
N MET A 336 -14.69 -24.60 -8.82
CA MET A 336 -13.82 -23.45 -8.59
C MET A 336 -14.59 -22.12 -8.68
N LYS A 337 -15.60 -22.06 -9.56
CA LYS A 337 -16.51 -20.92 -9.63
C LYS A 337 -17.34 -20.80 -8.35
N PHE A 338 -17.96 -21.91 -7.91
CA PHE A 338 -18.69 -21.97 -6.65
C PHE A 338 -17.81 -21.60 -5.46
N PHE A 339 -16.58 -22.13 -5.40
CA PHE A 339 -15.61 -21.83 -4.35
C PHE A 339 -15.31 -20.33 -4.25
N ARG A 340 -15.08 -19.68 -5.40
CA ARG A 340 -14.87 -18.24 -5.48
C ARG A 340 -16.09 -17.45 -5.01
N GLU A 341 -17.29 -17.84 -5.41
CA GLU A 341 -18.55 -17.19 -4.98
C GLU A 341 -18.76 -17.29 -3.47
N VAL A 342 -18.48 -18.46 -2.86
CA VAL A 342 -18.57 -18.66 -1.41
C VAL A 342 -17.58 -17.77 -0.66
N LEU A 343 -16.33 -17.71 -1.13
CA LEU A 343 -15.32 -16.85 -0.52
C LEU A 343 -15.66 -15.36 -0.65
N ASP A 344 -16.17 -14.95 -1.81
CA ASP A 344 -16.56 -13.57 -2.05
C ASP A 344 -17.71 -13.15 -1.13
N ALA A 345 -18.76 -13.99 -1.03
CA ALA A 345 -19.87 -13.77 -0.11
C ALA A 345 -19.40 -13.70 1.35
N GLY A 346 -18.53 -14.61 1.78
CA GLY A 346 -17.99 -14.59 3.14
C GLY A 346 -17.12 -13.36 3.43
N VAL A 347 -16.38 -12.85 2.43
CA VAL A 347 -15.65 -11.58 2.56
C VAL A 347 -16.61 -10.41 2.69
N GLU A 348 -17.66 -10.34 1.87
CA GLU A 348 -18.68 -9.29 1.99
C GLU A 348 -19.35 -9.32 3.37
N GLU A 349 -19.74 -10.49 3.86
CA GLU A 349 -20.30 -10.70 5.20
C GLU A 349 -19.34 -10.18 6.28
N LEU A 350 -18.07 -10.62 6.28
CA LEU A 350 -17.06 -10.16 7.24
C LEU A 350 -16.98 -8.63 7.29
N TRP A 351 -16.92 -7.94 6.15
CA TRP A 351 -16.77 -6.48 6.10
C TRP A 351 -18.04 -5.69 6.39
N THR A 352 -19.21 -6.31 6.25
CA THR A 352 -20.52 -5.69 6.51
C THR A 352 -20.98 -5.90 7.94
N GLU A 353 -20.63 -7.02 8.57
CA GLU A 353 -20.99 -7.35 9.96
C GLU A 353 -20.11 -6.66 11.02
N LEU A 354 -18.91 -6.21 10.66
CA LEU A 354 -17.98 -5.55 11.60
C LEU A 354 -18.47 -4.24 12.22
N ILE A 355 -19.64 -3.78 11.79
CA ILE A 355 -20.09 -2.44 12.02
C ILE A 355 -21.52 -2.51 12.60
N PRO A 356 -21.67 -2.40 13.93
CA PRO A 356 -22.98 -2.35 14.60
C PRO A 356 -23.91 -1.28 14.04
#